data_AF-A0A931SL35-F1
#
_entry.id   AF-A0A931SL35-F1
#
_cell.length_a   1.000
_cell.length_b   1.000
_cell.length_c   1.000
_cell.angle_alpha   90.00
_cell.angle_beta   90.00
_cell.angle_gamma   90.00
#
_symmetry.space_group_name_H-M   'P 1'
#
loop_
_entity.id
_entity.type
_entity.pdbx_description
1 polymer ?
#
loop_
_entity_poly.entity_id
_entity_poly.type
_entity_poly.pdbx_seq_one_letter_code
_entity_poly.pdbx_strand_id
1 'polypeptide(L)'
;IRLIEWTYDPLESKNAHLNIVKLGVIVRRYYVNLYGATASRQQEGLQSDRVIAEWWIDEPRARLDGEVRRVFIPADIQSIKKQSLNSARDIQVRVREQFLKHFEDDFYVAGFERKDEWSAYLFVHGASRVHQTD
;
A
#
# COMPACT_ATOMS: atom_id res chain seq x y z
N ILE A 1 -17.31 -15.67 9.41
CA ILE A 1 -16.62 -14.71 8.52
C ILE A 1 -15.15 -15.12 8.52
N ARG A 2 -14.55 -15.33 7.35
CA ARG A 2 -13.13 -15.75 7.21
C ARG A 2 -12.22 -14.62 6.78
N LEU A 3 -12.73 -13.74 5.91
CA LEU A 3 -12.04 -12.60 5.34
C LEU A 3 -12.81 -11.30 5.64
N ILE A 4 -12.09 -10.26 6.06
CA ILE A 4 -12.57 -8.87 6.12
C ILE A 4 -11.68 -8.01 5.22
N GLU A 5 -12.29 -7.14 4.43
CA GLU A 5 -11.58 -6.28 3.47
C GLU A 5 -11.93 -4.82 3.67
N TRP A 6 -10.92 -3.94 3.56
CA TRP A 6 -11.11 -2.49 3.52
C TRP A 6 -10.00 -1.83 2.72
N THR A 7 -10.24 -0.61 2.26
CA THR A 7 -9.24 0.19 1.55
C THR A 7 -8.47 1.08 2.51
N TYR A 8 -7.22 1.38 2.19
CA TYR A 8 -6.48 2.48 2.82
C TYR A 8 -5.47 3.09 1.84
N ASP A 9 -4.98 4.29 2.17
CA ASP A 9 -3.99 5.01 1.37
C ASP A 9 -2.59 4.39 1.56
N PRO A 10 -1.90 3.95 0.49
CA PRO A 10 -0.59 3.29 0.61
C PRO A 10 0.53 4.24 1.07
N LEU A 11 0.34 5.56 1.08
CA LEU A 11 1.35 6.49 1.59
C LEU A 11 1.19 6.77 3.10
N GLU A 12 0.10 6.32 3.71
CA GLU A 12 -0.17 6.49 5.13
C GLU A 12 0.57 5.43 5.98
N SER A 13 1.84 5.68 6.29
CA SER A 13 2.72 4.77 7.05
C SER A 13 2.12 4.24 8.36
N LYS A 14 1.41 5.09 9.11
CA LYS A 14 0.78 4.69 10.38
C LYS A 14 -0.34 3.66 10.15
N ASN A 15 -1.15 3.86 9.10
CA ASN A 15 -2.21 2.92 8.74
C ASN A 15 -1.62 1.61 8.23
N ALA A 16 -0.59 1.67 7.40
CA ALA A 16 0.13 0.49 6.93
C ALA A 16 0.70 -0.34 8.10
N HIS A 17 1.31 0.31 9.10
CA HIS A 17 1.82 -0.36 10.30
C HIS A 17 0.71 -1.04 11.10
N LEU A 18 -0.41 -0.34 11.33
CA LEU A 18 -1.57 -0.92 12.02
C LEU A 18 -2.09 -2.15 11.27
N ASN A 19 -2.39 -1.98 9.99
CA ASN A 19 -2.98 -3.03 9.16
C ASN A 19 -2.05 -4.25 9.06
N ILE A 20 -0.80 -4.05 8.66
CA ILE A 20 0.08 -5.17 8.32
C ILE A 20 0.77 -5.74 9.57
N VAL A 21 1.35 -4.90 10.43
CA VAL A 21 2.13 -5.39 11.59
C VAL A 21 1.23 -5.79 12.74
N LYS A 22 0.19 -5.00 13.04
CA LYS A 22 -0.67 -5.26 14.20
C LYS A 22 -1.78 -6.25 13.88
N LEU A 23 -2.48 -6.10 12.76
CA LEU A 23 -3.58 -7.00 12.39
C LEU A 23 -3.12 -8.22 11.58
N GLY A 24 -1.99 -8.12 10.87
CA GLY A 24 -1.49 -9.23 10.04
C GLY A 24 -2.18 -9.31 8.68
N VAL A 25 -2.73 -8.19 8.17
CA VAL A 25 -3.31 -8.17 6.83
C VAL A 25 -2.25 -8.34 5.77
N ILE A 26 -2.68 -8.85 4.63
CA ILE A 26 -1.89 -8.87 3.39
C ILE A 26 -2.50 -7.91 2.37
N VAL A 27 -1.71 -7.51 1.36
CA VAL A 27 -2.18 -6.67 0.25
C VAL A 27 -1.77 -7.29 -1.07
N ARG A 28 -2.76 -7.59 -1.92
CA ARG A 28 -2.58 -8.10 -3.29
C ARG A 28 -3.15 -7.19 -4.38
N ARG A 29 -3.89 -6.15 -3.99
CA ARG A 29 -4.63 -5.27 -4.90
C ARG A 29 -4.30 -3.80 -4.66
N TYR A 30 -4.14 -3.08 -5.77
CA TYR A 30 -3.95 -1.63 -5.85
C TYR A 30 -5.00 -1.04 -6.78
N TYR A 31 -5.66 0.02 -6.34
CA TYR A 31 -6.62 0.80 -7.11
C TYR A 31 -6.05 2.20 -7.33
N VAL A 32 -5.87 2.56 -8.60
CA VAL A 32 -5.42 3.89 -8.99
C VAL A 32 -6.60 4.85 -8.92
N ASN A 33 -6.45 5.94 -8.17
CA ASN A 33 -7.47 7.00 -8.06
C ASN A 33 -8.91 6.50 -7.83
N LEU A 34 -9.11 5.63 -6.84
CA LEU A 34 -10.36 4.90 -6.58
C LEU A 34 -11.62 5.79 -6.53
N TYR A 35 -11.51 7.01 -6.02
CA TYR A 35 -12.66 7.93 -5.86
C TYR A 35 -12.87 8.88 -7.05
N GLY A 36 -12.04 8.79 -8.10
CA GLY A 36 -12.20 9.59 -9.31
C GLY A 36 -12.19 11.11 -9.10
N ALA A 37 -12.74 11.85 -10.06
CA ALA A 37 -12.82 13.31 -10.07
C ALA A 37 -14.05 13.89 -9.31
N THR A 38 -14.73 13.08 -8.49
CA THR A 38 -15.95 13.51 -7.78
C THR A 38 -15.65 14.46 -6.61
N ALA A 39 -14.38 14.63 -6.24
CA ALA A 39 -13.95 15.81 -5.53
C ALA A 39 -13.88 16.99 -6.52
N SER A 40 -14.71 18.01 -6.31
CA SER A 40 -14.75 19.26 -7.06
C SER A 40 -13.36 19.78 -7.47
N ARG A 41 -13.30 20.65 -8.51
CA ARG A 41 -12.12 21.38 -9.03
C ARG A 41 -11.23 22.09 -7.97
N GLN A 42 -11.56 21.96 -6.70
CA GLN A 42 -11.01 22.63 -5.53
C GLN A 42 -10.19 21.72 -4.60
N GLN A 43 -10.05 20.42 -4.91
CA GLN A 43 -9.09 19.55 -4.21
C GLN A 43 -7.83 19.34 -5.05
N GLU A 44 -6.90 20.28 -4.98
CA GLU A 44 -5.53 20.17 -5.52
C GLU A 44 -4.68 19.15 -4.72
N GLY A 45 -5.23 17.98 -4.43
CA GLY A 45 -4.59 16.93 -3.63
C GLY A 45 -3.78 15.93 -4.46
N LEU A 46 -3.40 14.83 -3.80
CA LEU A 46 -2.94 13.61 -4.47
C LEU A 46 -4.12 12.84 -5.02
N GLN A 47 -3.87 12.00 -6.03
CA GLN A 47 -4.89 11.06 -6.50
C GLN A 47 -5.28 10.09 -5.38
N SER A 48 -6.50 9.56 -5.44
CA SER A 48 -7.04 8.70 -4.38
C SER A 48 -6.60 7.24 -4.52
N ASP A 49 -5.29 7.00 -4.54
CA ASP A 49 -4.75 5.65 -4.62
C ASP A 49 -5.08 4.83 -3.38
N ARG A 50 -5.52 3.60 -3.57
CA ARG A 50 -5.94 2.72 -2.47
C ARG A 50 -5.40 1.33 -2.65
N VAL A 51 -5.00 0.72 -1.54
CA VAL A 51 -4.71 -0.70 -1.45
C VAL A 51 -5.81 -1.41 -0.67
N ILE A 52 -6.06 -2.69 -0.98
CA ILE A 52 -6.99 -3.52 -0.20
C ILE A 52 -6.23 -4.25 0.89
N ALA A 53 -6.57 -3.94 2.14
CA ALA A 53 -6.20 -4.74 3.29
C ALA A 53 -7.08 -5.99 3.33
N GLU A 54 -6.47 -7.16 3.29
CA GLU A 54 -7.15 -8.44 3.42
C GLU A 54 -6.80 -9.08 4.76
N TRP A 55 -7.77 -9.13 5.67
CA TRP A 55 -7.61 -9.74 6.98
C TRP A 55 -8.29 -11.10 7.04
N TRP A 56 -7.47 -12.15 6.95
CA TRP A 56 -7.88 -13.54 7.10
C TRP A 56 -7.84 -13.92 8.59
N ILE A 57 -9.01 -14.02 9.22
CA ILE A 57 -9.13 -14.12 10.69
C ILE A 57 -8.81 -15.54 11.19
N ASP A 58 -9.06 -16.54 10.35
CA ASP A 58 -8.87 -17.96 10.64
C ASP A 58 -7.59 -18.57 10.04
N GLU A 59 -6.77 -17.74 9.37
CA GLU A 59 -5.49 -18.15 8.80
C GLU A 59 -4.31 -17.64 9.64
N PRO A 60 -3.18 -18.38 9.69
CA PRO A 60 -1.96 -17.87 10.30
C PRO A 60 -1.44 -16.66 9.51
N ARG A 61 -0.70 -15.78 10.20
CA ARG A 61 -0.02 -14.66 9.54
C ARG A 61 0.94 -15.18 8.47
N ALA A 62 0.96 -14.49 7.33
CA ALA A 62 1.91 -14.77 6.27
C ALA A 62 3.35 -14.68 6.80
N ARG A 63 4.19 -15.62 6.38
CA ARG A 63 5.61 -15.63 6.71
C ARG A 63 6.40 -14.85 5.67
N LEU A 64 7.46 -14.19 6.11
CA LEU A 64 8.39 -13.47 5.26
C LEU A 64 9.55 -14.38 4.82
N ASP A 65 9.21 -15.48 4.16
CA ASP A 65 10.16 -16.49 3.71
C ASP A 65 10.57 -16.23 2.24
N GLY A 66 11.82 -16.50 1.89
CA GLY A 66 12.32 -16.38 0.51
C GLY A 66 12.76 -14.96 0.11
N GLU A 67 12.57 -14.62 -1.17
CA GLU A 67 12.93 -13.29 -1.70
C GLU A 67 11.98 -12.22 -1.15
N VAL A 68 12.56 -11.16 -0.55
CA VAL A 68 11.80 -10.01 -0.05
C VAL A 68 12.15 -8.76 -0.84
N ARG A 69 11.16 -8.19 -1.54
CA ARG A 69 11.26 -6.89 -2.21
C ARG A 69 10.71 -5.77 -1.34
N ARG A 70 11.23 -4.56 -1.52
CA ARG A 70 10.87 -3.40 -0.68
C ARG A 70 10.37 -2.25 -1.53
N VAL A 71 9.22 -1.70 -1.13
CA VAL A 71 8.73 -0.41 -1.64
C VAL A 71 8.78 0.61 -0.51
N PHE A 72 9.67 1.58 -0.65
CA PHE A 72 9.88 2.62 0.34
C PHE A 72 8.84 3.72 0.22
N ILE A 73 8.27 4.15 1.34
CA ILE A 73 7.42 5.33 1.48
C ILE A 73 8.02 6.28 2.54
N PRO A 74 7.74 7.58 2.49
CA PRO A 74 8.11 8.48 3.56
C PRO A 74 7.46 8.07 4.89
N ALA A 75 8.12 8.35 6.02
CA ALA A 75 7.52 8.13 7.34
C ALA A 75 6.30 9.04 7.59
N ASP A 76 6.27 10.23 6.97
CA ASP A 76 5.17 11.19 7.05
C ASP A 76 4.93 11.88 5.69
N ILE A 77 3.99 11.32 4.92
CA ILE A 77 3.57 11.93 3.65
C ILE A 77 2.89 13.29 3.83
N GLN A 78 2.25 13.55 4.97
CA GLN A 78 1.53 14.81 5.20
C GLN A 78 2.49 15.98 5.35
N SER A 79 3.64 15.76 6.00
CA SER A 79 4.73 16.75 6.05
C SER A 79 5.26 17.09 4.66
N ILE A 80 5.44 16.09 3.79
CA ILE A 80 5.89 16.31 2.40
C ILE A 80 4.83 17.08 1.60
N LYS A 81 3.54 16.73 1.71
CA LYS A 81 2.45 17.44 1.01
C LYS A 81 2.38 18.92 1.38
N LYS A 82 2.64 19.26 2.64
CA LYS A 82 2.68 20.66 3.12
C LYS A 82 3.86 21.44 2.53
N GLN A 83 4.99 20.77 2.32
CA GLN A 83 6.18 21.40 1.75
C GLN A 83 6.11 21.51 0.23
N SER A 84 5.69 20.44 -0.45
CA SER A 84 5.63 20.34 -1.91
C SER A 84 4.64 19.27 -2.34
N LEU A 85 3.50 19.69 -2.91
CA LEU A 85 2.54 18.77 -3.51
C LEU A 85 3.12 18.02 -4.71
N ASN A 86 4.01 18.64 -5.48
CA ASN A 86 4.65 17.98 -6.62
C ASN A 86 5.57 16.84 -6.15
N SER A 87 6.37 17.06 -5.10
CA SER A 87 7.21 16.00 -4.52
C SER A 87 6.36 14.85 -3.96
N ALA A 88 5.21 15.16 -3.36
CA ALA A 88 4.27 14.14 -2.91
C ALA A 88 3.64 13.36 -4.09
N ARG A 89 3.38 14.01 -5.22
CA ARG A 89 2.90 13.36 -6.47
C ARG A 89 3.96 12.45 -7.06
N ASP A 90 5.21 12.88 -7.12
CA ASP A 90 6.32 12.05 -7.62
C ASP A 90 6.49 10.78 -6.76
N ILE A 91 6.39 10.93 -5.43
CA ILE A 91 6.39 9.80 -4.50
C ILE A 91 5.20 8.87 -4.77
N GLN A 92 4.00 9.41 -4.94
CA GLN A 92 2.79 8.62 -5.25
C GLN A 92 2.97 7.80 -6.52
N VAL A 93 3.42 8.44 -7.62
CA VAL A 93 3.62 7.78 -8.92
C VAL A 93 4.65 6.65 -8.79
N ARG A 94 5.81 6.92 -8.19
CA ARG A 94 6.85 5.90 -7.96
C ARG A 94 6.32 4.71 -7.15
N VAL A 95 5.60 4.98 -6.06
CA VAL A 95 5.05 3.92 -5.20
C VAL A 95 4.03 3.08 -5.96
N ARG A 96 3.13 3.73 -6.70
CA ARG A 96 2.16 3.06 -7.58
C ARG A 96 2.86 2.13 -8.57
N GLU A 97 3.83 2.65 -9.31
CA GLU A 97 4.57 1.87 -10.32
C GLU A 97 5.27 0.65 -9.70
N GLN A 98 5.91 0.83 -8.53
CA GLN A 98 6.58 -0.27 -7.85
C GLN A 98 5.59 -1.32 -7.31
N PHE A 99 4.46 -0.90 -6.75
CA PHE A 99 3.40 -1.82 -6.31
C PHE A 99 2.86 -2.64 -7.47
N LEU A 100 2.44 -1.96 -8.55
CA LEU A 100 1.87 -2.62 -9.73
C LEU A 100 2.87 -3.58 -10.37
N LYS A 101 4.14 -3.18 -10.51
CA LYS A 101 5.19 -4.05 -11.02
C LYS A 101 5.40 -5.30 -10.15
N HIS A 102 5.45 -5.15 -8.83
CA HIS A 102 5.63 -6.31 -7.95
C HIS A 102 4.43 -7.25 -7.98
N PHE A 103 3.23 -6.69 -8.13
CA PHE A 103 2.02 -7.47 -8.35
C PHE A 103 2.08 -8.22 -9.70
N GLU A 104 2.47 -7.58 -10.79
CA GLU A 104 2.70 -8.28 -12.07
C GLU A 104 3.73 -9.42 -11.96
N ASP A 105 4.73 -9.27 -11.10
CA ASP A 105 5.77 -10.28 -10.85
C ASP A 105 5.37 -11.38 -9.83
N ASP A 106 4.08 -11.53 -9.47
CA ASP A 106 3.53 -12.48 -8.48
C ASP A 106 4.04 -12.30 -7.03
N PHE A 107 4.35 -11.05 -6.66
CA PHE A 107 4.61 -10.69 -5.28
C PHE A 107 3.38 -10.07 -4.61
N TYR A 108 3.30 -10.18 -3.29
CA TYR A 108 2.30 -9.49 -2.49
C TYR A 108 2.88 -8.95 -1.18
N VAL A 109 2.22 -7.96 -0.60
CA VAL A 109 2.64 -7.42 0.68
C VAL A 109 2.21 -8.35 1.81
N ALA A 110 3.19 -8.79 2.60
CA ALA A 110 2.97 -9.55 3.82
C ALA A 110 3.63 -8.92 5.06
N GLY A 111 4.42 -7.86 4.87
CA GLY A 111 5.16 -7.22 5.95
C GLY A 111 5.28 -5.71 5.77
N PHE A 112 5.64 -5.04 6.86
CA PHE A 112 5.85 -3.60 6.87
C PHE A 112 6.90 -3.21 7.91
N GLU A 113 7.87 -2.41 7.50
CA GLU A 113 8.89 -1.82 8.36
C GLU A 113 8.59 -0.33 8.54
N ARG A 114 8.60 0.14 9.79
CA ARG A 114 8.44 1.56 10.11
C ARG A 114 9.67 2.05 10.86
N LYS A 115 10.31 3.09 10.33
CA LYS A 115 11.41 3.84 10.94
C LYS A 115 11.03 5.33 11.03
N ASP A 116 11.88 6.12 11.67
CA ASP A 116 11.61 7.54 11.89
C ASP A 116 11.65 8.35 10.59
N GLU A 117 12.57 8.02 9.68
CA GLU A 117 12.75 8.74 8.41
C GLU A 117 12.02 8.10 7.23
N TRP A 118 11.81 6.78 7.28
CA TRP A 118 11.23 6.03 6.17
C TRP A 118 10.37 4.87 6.67
N SER A 119 9.50 4.37 5.79
CA SER A 119 8.84 3.09 5.97
C SER A 119 8.95 2.25 4.70
N ALA A 120 8.78 0.95 4.81
CA ALA A 120 8.85 0.05 3.66
C ALA A 120 7.77 -1.03 3.74
N TYR A 121 7.08 -1.23 2.63
CA TYR A 121 6.29 -2.44 2.41
C TYR A 121 7.21 -3.59 2.01
N LEU A 122 6.97 -4.75 2.59
CA LEU A 122 7.72 -5.97 2.32
C LEU A 122 6.87 -6.90 1.45
N PHE A 123 7.36 -7.12 0.25
CA PHE A 123 6.75 -7.96 -0.77
C PHE A 123 7.41 -9.34 -0.77
N VAL A 124 6.59 -10.39 -0.77
CA VAL A 124 7.02 -11.79 -0.84
C VAL A 124 6.37 -12.49 -2.02
N HIS A 125 7.05 -13.48 -2.58
CA HIS A 125 6.57 -14.24 -3.73
C HIS A 125 5.42 -15.20 -3.36
N GLY A 126 4.51 -15.47 -4.31
CA GLY A 126 3.55 -16.57 -4.21
C GLY A 126 2.13 -16.13 -3.86
N ALA A 127 1.63 -15.11 -4.54
CA ALA A 127 0.24 -14.68 -4.41
C ALA A 127 -0.70 -15.68 -5.13
N SER A 128 -1.04 -16.82 -4.50
CA SER A 128 -1.80 -17.89 -5.18
C SER A 128 -3.24 -17.51 -5.66
N ARG A 129 -3.71 -16.26 -5.45
CA ARG A 129 -4.51 -15.43 -6.38
C ARG A 129 -5.08 -14.18 -5.67
N VAL A 130 -4.82 -12.98 -6.20
CA VAL A 130 -5.71 -12.18 -7.07
C VAL A 130 -5.02 -10.83 -7.32
N HIS A 131 -4.69 -10.58 -8.59
CA HIS A 131 -4.48 -9.24 -9.15
C HIS A 131 -5.70 -8.89 -9.99
N GLN A 132 -6.16 -7.64 -9.95
CA GLN A 132 -6.88 -7.11 -11.09
C GLN A 132 -6.69 -5.60 -11.22
N THR A 133 -6.17 -5.22 -12.38
CA THR A 133 -6.31 -3.92 -13.01
C THR A 133 -7.65 -3.88 -13.77
N ASP A 134 -8.47 -2.88 -13.46
CA ASP A 134 -9.14 -1.95 -14.40
C ASP A 134 -9.59 -0.71 -13.59
#